data_AF-A0A4R2L7Q6-F1
#
_entry.id   AF-A0A4R2L7Q6-F1
#
_cell.length_a   1.000
_cell.length_b   1.000
_cell.length_c   1.000
_cell.angle_alpha   90.00
_cell.angle_beta   90.00
_cell.angle_gamma   90.00
#
_symmetry.space_group_name_H-M   'P 1'
#
loop_
_entity.id
_entity.type
_entity.pdbx_description
1 polymer ?
#
loop_
_entity_poly.entity_id
_entity_poly.type
_entity_poly.pdbx_seq_one_letter_code
_entity_poly.pdbx_strand_id
1 'polypeptide(L)'
;MNRPDDPDSAELAPQGPSKSQLKRDAHALQALGETLVALPAAQLAQVPLTEALREAIEQCRRITAHGGRYRQMQYIGKLMRGIDPAPIRAVLARFDATSAEARRRQHQVERWVEALVAGDEAVLGAFFDAHPHVDRQHLRTLARNAARELAAGRPPKARRELFRCLRDAAFGNEPLSDA
;
A
#
# COMPACT_ATOMS: atom_id res chain seq x y z
N MET A 1 53.33 46.49 22.63
CA MET A 1 53.30 45.02 22.79
C MET A 1 51.86 44.58 22.60
N ASN A 2 51.57 44.03 21.42
CA ASN A 2 50.26 43.58 21.00
C ASN A 2 49.97 42.22 21.66
N ARG A 3 48.86 42.08 22.37
CA ARG A 3 48.46 40.79 22.98
C ARG A 3 47.72 39.98 21.90
N PRO A 4 48.05 38.70 21.67
CA PRO A 4 47.49 37.94 20.56
C PRO A 4 45.99 37.71 20.79
N ASP A 5 45.21 37.80 19.71
CA ASP A 5 43.87 37.25 19.60
C ASP A 5 43.87 35.80 20.08
N ASP A 6 43.05 35.48 21.08
CA ASP A 6 42.69 34.09 21.43
C ASP A 6 41.81 33.53 20.28
N PRO A 7 42.28 32.59 19.46
CA PRO A 7 41.51 32.04 18.36
C PRO A 7 40.87 30.70 18.76
N ASP A 8 40.33 30.60 19.98
CA ASP A 8 39.78 29.33 20.50
C ASP A 8 38.36 29.46 21.05
N SER A 9 37.58 30.38 20.46
CA SER A 9 36.11 30.22 20.46
C SER A 9 35.71 29.35 19.26
N ALA A 10 36.26 28.13 19.18
CA ALA A 10 35.78 27.11 18.28
C ALA A 10 34.41 26.65 18.79
N GLU A 11 33.39 27.35 18.32
CA GLU A 11 31.98 27.11 18.52
C GLU A 11 31.68 25.61 18.39
N LEU A 12 31.40 24.99 19.54
CA LEU A 12 31.02 23.58 19.64
C LEU A 12 29.67 23.41 18.95
N ALA A 13 29.69 23.21 17.64
CA ALA A 13 28.52 22.83 16.87
C ALA A 13 27.88 21.61 17.55
N PRO A 14 26.59 21.63 17.90
CA PRO A 14 25.97 20.54 18.63
C PRO A 14 26.02 19.27 17.80
N GLN A 15 26.85 18.30 18.20
CA GLN A 15 27.06 17.01 17.52
C GLN A 15 25.88 16.03 17.68
N GLY A 16 24.69 16.54 18.04
CA GLY A 16 23.50 15.74 18.32
C GLY A 16 22.31 16.14 17.44
N PRO A 17 21.32 15.23 17.26
CA PRO A 17 20.11 15.55 16.52
C PRO A 17 19.42 16.78 17.13
N SER A 18 18.97 17.69 16.26
CA SER A 18 18.26 18.88 16.73
C SER A 18 17.00 18.50 17.49
N LYS A 19 16.54 19.38 18.41
CA LYS A 19 15.25 19.20 19.11
C LYS A 19 14.08 18.96 18.13
N SER A 20 14.16 19.55 16.95
CA SER A 20 13.20 19.34 15.85
C SER A 20 13.27 17.92 15.29
N GLN A 21 14.47 17.38 15.07
CA GLN A 21 14.66 16.01 14.58
C GLN A 21 14.09 14.98 15.56
N LEU A 22 14.45 15.07 16.84
CA LEU A 22 13.95 14.16 17.88
C LEU A 22 12.41 14.15 17.96
N LYS A 23 11.79 15.33 17.79
CA LYS A 23 10.33 15.45 17.73
C LYS A 23 9.77 14.73 16.50
N ARG A 24 10.37 14.92 15.31
CA ARG A 24 9.94 14.24 14.07
C ARG A 24 10.06 12.72 14.20
N ASP A 25 11.15 12.22 14.76
CA ASP A 25 11.37 10.78 14.95
C ASP A 25 10.35 10.18 15.90
N ALA A 26 10.06 10.87 17.01
CA ALA A 26 9.02 10.46 17.95
C ALA A 26 7.63 10.40 17.29
N HIS A 27 7.28 11.37 16.44
CA HIS A 27 6.03 11.35 15.68
C HIS A 27 6.01 10.23 14.63
N ALA A 28 7.13 9.96 13.96
CA ALA A 28 7.23 8.89 12.97
C ALA A 28 7.07 7.49 13.60
N LEU A 29 7.57 7.31 14.83
CA LEU A 29 7.37 6.08 15.61
C LEU A 29 5.93 5.94 16.12
N GLN A 30 5.32 7.05 16.53
CA GLN A 30 3.92 7.10 16.92
C GLN A 30 3.00 6.69 15.76
N ALA A 31 3.20 7.30 14.59
CA ALA A 31 2.45 6.98 13.38
C ALA A 31 2.65 5.52 12.96
N LEU A 32 3.87 4.99 13.09
CA LEU A 32 4.14 3.57 12.82
C LEU A 32 3.34 2.66 13.76
N GLY A 33 3.23 3.00 15.05
CA GLY A 33 2.37 2.28 15.99
C GLY A 33 0.87 2.33 15.61
N GLU A 34 0.40 3.47 15.13
CA GLU A 34 -0.98 3.62 14.62
C GLU A 34 -1.23 2.74 13.40
N THR A 35 -0.30 2.68 12.46
CA THR A 35 -0.35 1.77 11.30
C THR A 35 -0.47 0.31 11.75
N LEU A 36 0.34 -0.12 12.71
CA LEU A 36 0.30 -1.50 13.23
C LEU A 36 -1.06 -1.86 13.84
N VAL A 37 -1.67 -0.94 14.58
CA VAL A 37 -3.00 -1.15 15.19
C VAL A 37 -4.10 -1.27 14.13
N ALA A 38 -3.94 -0.62 12.99
CA ALA A 38 -4.88 -0.66 11.87
C ALA A 38 -4.70 -1.87 10.94
N LEU A 39 -3.60 -2.63 11.06
CA LEU A 39 -3.35 -3.78 10.20
C LEU A 39 -4.40 -4.89 10.39
N PRO A 40 -4.80 -5.58 9.31
CA PRO A 40 -5.49 -6.86 9.39
C PRO A 40 -4.71 -7.87 10.24
N ALA A 41 -5.42 -8.75 10.96
CA ALA A 41 -4.79 -9.71 11.88
C ALA A 41 -3.74 -10.61 11.18
N ALA A 42 -4.01 -11.04 9.96
CA ALA A 42 -3.09 -11.86 9.17
C ALA A 42 -1.80 -11.14 8.77
N GLN A 43 -1.86 -9.82 8.51
CA GLN A 43 -0.67 -9.01 8.23
C GLN A 43 0.10 -8.71 9.52
N LEU A 44 -0.59 -8.36 10.61
CA LEU A 44 0.03 -8.11 11.91
C LEU A 44 0.78 -9.34 12.46
N ALA A 45 0.28 -10.55 12.19
CA ALA A 45 0.95 -11.80 12.57
C ALA A 45 2.32 -11.99 11.89
N GLN A 46 2.52 -11.42 10.70
CA GLN A 46 3.78 -11.49 9.95
C GLN A 46 4.80 -10.43 10.37
N VAL A 47 4.39 -9.42 11.15
CA VAL A 47 5.30 -8.37 11.61
C VAL A 47 6.15 -8.88 12.78
N PRO A 48 7.48 -8.72 12.74
CA PRO A 48 8.37 -9.07 13.85
C PRO A 48 8.20 -8.05 14.98
N LEU A 49 7.33 -8.38 15.93
CA LEU A 49 7.03 -7.56 17.11
C LEU A 49 7.57 -8.25 18.36
N THR A 50 8.02 -7.46 19.32
CA THR A 50 8.26 -7.94 20.69
C THR A 50 6.92 -8.30 21.34
N GLU A 51 6.94 -9.20 22.31
CA GLU A 51 5.72 -9.66 22.99
C GLU A 51 4.94 -8.49 23.60
N ALA A 52 5.63 -7.62 24.34
CA ALA A 52 5.02 -6.43 24.95
C ALA A 52 4.34 -5.49 23.93
N LEU A 53 4.93 -5.34 22.74
CA LEU A 53 4.35 -4.50 21.69
C LEU A 53 3.12 -5.18 21.06
N ARG A 54 3.18 -6.50 20.82
CA ARG A 54 2.06 -7.29 20.33
C ARG A 54 0.85 -7.22 21.27
N GLU A 55 1.06 -7.48 22.55
CA GLU A 55 0.02 -7.39 23.57
C GLU A 55 -0.58 -5.99 23.63
N ALA A 56 0.26 -4.94 23.61
CA ALA A 56 -0.19 -3.57 23.66
C ALA A 56 -1.08 -3.19 22.45
N ILE A 57 -0.73 -3.66 21.25
CA ILE A 57 -1.50 -3.47 20.02
C ILE A 57 -2.85 -4.19 20.11
N GLU A 58 -2.87 -5.45 20.51
CA GLU A 58 -4.12 -6.21 20.65
C GLU A 58 -5.06 -5.60 21.68
N GLN A 59 -4.52 -5.17 22.82
CA GLN A 59 -5.29 -4.45 23.82
C GLN A 59 -5.85 -3.14 23.24
N CYS A 60 -5.07 -2.37 22.49
CA CYS A 60 -5.53 -1.16 21.83
C CYS A 60 -6.72 -1.42 20.88
N ARG A 61 -6.68 -2.53 20.14
CA ARG A 61 -7.77 -2.95 19.23
C ARG A 61 -9.06 -3.32 19.96
N ARG A 62 -8.99 -3.75 21.23
CA ARG A 62 -10.15 -4.09 22.07
C ARG A 62 -10.77 -2.88 22.79
N ILE A 63 -9.99 -1.82 23.00
CA ILE A 63 -10.48 -0.62 23.72
C ILE A 63 -11.40 0.21 22.81
N THR A 64 -12.66 0.33 23.20
CA THR A 64 -13.66 1.16 22.50
C THR A 64 -13.68 2.60 22.98
N ALA A 65 -13.37 2.84 24.26
CA ALA A 65 -13.40 4.18 24.85
C ALA A 65 -12.25 5.06 24.30
N HIS A 66 -12.58 6.23 23.74
CA HIS A 66 -11.62 7.13 23.10
C HIS A 66 -10.41 7.46 23.99
N GLY A 67 -10.64 7.84 25.25
CA GLY A 67 -9.57 8.18 26.19
C GLY A 67 -8.70 6.98 26.59
N GLY A 68 -9.27 5.77 26.66
CA GLY A 68 -8.51 4.55 26.89
C GLY A 68 -7.64 4.23 25.68
N ARG A 69 -8.22 4.30 24.47
CA ARG A 69 -7.53 4.02 23.22
C ARG A 69 -6.39 5.01 22.99
N TYR A 70 -6.61 6.30 23.25
CA TYR A 70 -5.57 7.33 23.15
C TYR A 70 -4.38 7.04 24.08
N ARG A 71 -4.64 6.73 25.35
CA ARG A 71 -3.58 6.39 26.31
C ARG A 71 -2.80 5.14 25.90
N GLN A 72 -3.50 4.11 25.44
CA GLN A 72 -2.87 2.90 24.94
C GLN A 72 -2.00 3.19 23.71
N MET A 73 -2.46 4.07 22.82
CA MET A 73 -1.70 4.49 21.65
C MET A 73 -0.42 5.25 22.01
N GLN A 74 -0.44 6.08 23.07
CA GLN A 74 0.77 6.71 23.61
C GLN A 74 1.74 5.68 24.23
N TYR A 75 1.21 4.66 24.90
CA TYR A 75 2.03 3.58 25.44
C TYR A 75 2.72 2.77 24.33
N ILE A 76 2.01 2.46 23.25
CA ILE A 76 2.59 1.86 22.04
C ILE A 76 3.72 2.74 21.50
N GLY A 77 3.50 4.06 21.38
CA GLY A 77 4.54 5.00 20.97
C GLY A 77 5.78 5.00 21.88
N LYS A 78 5.60 4.82 23.19
CA LYS A 78 6.71 4.64 24.14
C LYS A 78 7.47 3.34 23.88
N LEU A 79 6.77 2.23 23.67
CA LEU A 79 7.40 0.93 23.36
C LEU A 79 8.19 0.99 22.04
N MET A 80 7.64 1.65 21.01
CA MET A 80 8.29 1.83 19.71
C MET A 80 9.63 2.58 19.79
N ARG A 81 9.81 3.47 20.78
CA ARG A 81 11.09 4.18 21.01
C ARG A 81 12.16 3.30 21.64
N GLY A 82 11.78 2.15 22.20
CA GLY A 82 12.68 1.20 22.85
C GLY A 82 13.14 0.06 21.94
N ILE A 83 12.76 0.06 20.66
CA ILE A 83 13.08 -1.01 19.71
C ILE A 83 13.64 -0.43 18.40
N ASP A 84 14.30 -1.26 17.61
CA ASP A 84 14.63 -0.93 16.22
C ASP A 84 13.38 -1.09 15.33
N PRO A 85 12.87 -0.01 14.70
CA PRO A 85 11.72 -0.08 13.82
C PRO A 85 12.06 -0.60 12.41
N ALA A 86 13.33 -0.76 12.03
CA ALA A 86 13.71 -1.09 10.64
C ALA A 86 13.10 -2.42 10.15
N PRO A 87 13.10 -3.53 10.92
CA PRO A 87 12.46 -4.78 10.50
C PRO A 87 10.95 -4.64 10.30
N ILE A 88 10.29 -3.87 11.16
CA ILE A 88 8.85 -3.57 11.05
C ILE A 88 8.57 -2.80 9.75
N ARG A 89 9.34 -1.73 9.49
CA ARG A 89 9.20 -0.92 8.27
C ARG A 89 9.42 -1.74 7.01
N ALA A 90 10.39 -2.66 7.01
CA ALA A 90 10.66 -3.53 5.87
C ALA A 90 9.46 -4.44 5.56
N VAL A 91 8.82 -5.01 6.58
CA VAL A 91 7.61 -5.85 6.38
C VAL A 91 6.44 -5.01 5.88
N LEU A 92 6.20 -3.83 6.44
CA LEU A 92 5.14 -2.93 5.97
C LEU A 92 5.36 -2.50 4.52
N ALA A 93 6.59 -2.15 4.15
CA ALA A 93 6.93 -1.78 2.77
C ALA A 93 6.64 -2.91 1.78
N ARG A 94 6.78 -4.19 2.19
CA ARG A 94 6.39 -5.33 1.36
C ARG A 94 4.88 -5.39 1.14
N PHE A 95 4.08 -5.12 2.17
CA PHE A 95 2.61 -5.07 2.03
C PHE A 95 2.18 -3.93 1.11
N ASP A 96 2.79 -2.75 1.25
CA ASP A 96 2.52 -1.61 0.39
C ASP A 96 2.91 -1.88 -1.06
N ALA A 97 4.07 -2.51 -1.29
CA ALA A 97 4.53 -2.89 -2.62
C ALA A 97 3.55 -3.87 -3.30
N THR A 98 3.13 -4.92 -2.58
CA THR A 98 2.13 -5.88 -3.08
C THR A 98 0.80 -5.17 -3.39
N SER A 99 0.36 -4.28 -2.50
CA SER A 99 -0.89 -3.53 -2.70
C SER A 99 -0.81 -2.57 -3.88
N ALA A 100 0.34 -1.90 -4.06
CA ALA A 100 0.58 -1.02 -5.20
C ALA A 100 0.66 -1.80 -6.52
N GLU A 101 1.23 -3.00 -6.49
CA GLU A 101 1.23 -3.91 -7.63
C GLU A 101 -0.19 -4.37 -7.97
N ALA A 102 -0.98 -4.80 -6.98
CA ALA A 102 -2.39 -5.17 -7.19
C ALA A 102 -3.20 -4.03 -7.80
N ARG A 103 -3.06 -2.79 -7.29
CA ARG A 103 -3.70 -1.59 -7.87
C ARG A 103 -3.24 -1.33 -9.31
N ARG A 104 -1.94 -1.45 -9.58
CA ARG A 104 -1.40 -1.28 -10.95
C ARG A 104 -1.98 -2.29 -11.92
N ARG A 105 -2.07 -3.56 -11.52
CA ARG A 105 -2.66 -4.64 -12.31
C ARG A 105 -4.15 -4.38 -12.56
N GLN A 106 -4.91 -3.98 -11.53
CA GLN A 106 -6.32 -3.62 -11.69
C GLN A 106 -6.51 -2.50 -12.72
N HIS A 107 -5.79 -1.39 -12.58
CA HIS A 107 -5.89 -0.28 -13.53
C HIS A 107 -5.43 -0.65 -14.94
N GLN A 108 -4.46 -1.56 -15.07
CA GLN A 108 -4.05 -2.08 -16.37
C GLN A 108 -5.19 -2.83 -17.07
N VAL A 109 -5.90 -3.70 -16.33
CA VAL A 109 -7.07 -4.41 -16.89
C VAL A 109 -8.19 -3.44 -17.21
N GLU A 110 -8.47 -2.46 -16.34
CA GLU A 110 -9.49 -1.42 -16.59
C GLU A 110 -9.21 -0.68 -17.89
N ARG A 111 -7.96 -0.26 -18.15
CA ARG A 111 -7.55 0.39 -19.40
C ARG A 111 -7.79 -0.50 -20.63
N TRP A 112 -7.45 -1.79 -20.54
CA TRP A 112 -7.72 -2.72 -21.65
C TRP A 112 -9.22 -2.88 -21.89
N VAL A 113 -10.02 -3.05 -20.85
CA VAL A 113 -11.48 -3.15 -20.96
C VAL A 113 -12.03 -1.90 -21.65
N GLU A 114 -11.63 -0.71 -21.21
CA GLU A 114 -12.10 0.56 -21.79
C GLU A 114 -11.73 0.69 -23.26
N ALA A 115 -10.47 0.41 -23.61
CA ALA A 115 -10.00 0.45 -25.01
C ALA A 115 -10.76 -0.55 -25.90
N LEU A 116 -10.96 -1.79 -25.43
CA LEU A 116 -11.66 -2.82 -26.18
C LEU A 116 -13.16 -2.50 -26.35
N VAL A 117 -13.80 -1.94 -25.34
CA VAL A 117 -15.20 -1.48 -25.42
C VAL A 117 -15.34 -0.29 -26.37
N ALA A 118 -14.33 0.58 -26.43
CA ALA A 118 -14.27 1.69 -27.38
C ALA A 118 -13.95 1.25 -28.82
N GLY A 119 -13.57 -0.02 -29.03
CA GLY A 119 -13.25 -0.56 -30.36
C GLY A 119 -11.82 -0.28 -30.83
N ASP A 120 -10.87 -0.08 -29.91
CA ASP A 120 -9.46 0.12 -30.23
C ASP A 120 -8.80 -1.20 -30.70
N GLU A 121 -8.69 -1.37 -32.02
CA GLU A 121 -8.08 -2.53 -32.65
C GLU A 121 -6.56 -2.61 -32.41
N ALA A 122 -5.88 -1.49 -32.12
CA ALA A 122 -4.44 -1.50 -31.84
C ALA A 122 -4.15 -2.10 -30.47
N VAL A 123 -4.91 -1.70 -29.44
CA VAL A 123 -4.79 -2.30 -28.10
C VAL A 123 -5.19 -3.77 -28.13
N LEU A 124 -6.22 -4.12 -28.90
CA LEU A 124 -6.65 -5.50 -29.07
C LEU A 124 -5.57 -6.37 -29.74
N GLY A 125 -4.93 -5.87 -30.81
CA GLY A 125 -3.82 -6.55 -31.48
C GLY A 125 -2.64 -6.77 -30.55
N ALA A 126 -2.19 -5.71 -29.87
CA ALA A 126 -1.09 -5.79 -28.91
C ALA A 126 -1.37 -6.78 -27.76
N PHE A 127 -2.62 -6.85 -27.27
CA PHE A 127 -3.02 -7.82 -26.27
C PHE A 127 -2.93 -9.26 -26.78
N PHE A 128 -3.39 -9.52 -28.01
CA PHE A 128 -3.34 -10.85 -28.61
C PHE A 128 -1.93 -11.32 -28.96
N ASP A 129 -1.02 -10.38 -29.26
CA ASP A 129 0.39 -10.69 -29.49
C ASP A 129 1.09 -11.03 -28.16
N ALA A 130 0.76 -10.32 -27.08
CA ALA A 130 1.27 -10.61 -25.74
C ALA A 130 0.67 -11.89 -25.12
N HIS A 131 -0.58 -12.22 -25.45
CA HIS A 131 -1.32 -13.35 -24.88
C HIS A 131 -1.90 -14.27 -25.98
N PRO A 132 -1.06 -15.05 -26.70
CA PRO A 132 -1.48 -15.83 -27.87
C PRO A 132 -2.41 -17.02 -27.56
N HIS A 133 -2.49 -17.43 -26.29
CA HIS A 133 -3.31 -18.56 -25.84
C HIS A 133 -4.78 -18.20 -25.59
N VAL A 134 -5.14 -16.92 -25.70
CA VAL A 134 -6.50 -16.45 -25.40
C VAL A 134 -7.44 -16.70 -26.59
N ASP A 135 -8.68 -17.09 -26.30
CA ASP A 135 -9.74 -17.16 -27.32
C ASP A 135 -10.08 -15.75 -27.84
N ARG A 136 -9.47 -15.42 -28.98
CA ARG A 136 -9.62 -14.12 -29.65
C ARG A 136 -11.07 -13.83 -30.02
N GLN A 137 -11.81 -14.85 -30.45
CA GLN A 137 -13.18 -14.68 -30.91
C GLN A 137 -14.15 -14.46 -29.74
N HIS A 138 -13.90 -15.14 -28.62
CA HIS A 138 -14.62 -14.91 -27.39
C HIS A 138 -14.40 -13.49 -26.86
N LEU A 139 -13.15 -13.01 -26.77
CA LEU A 139 -12.85 -11.64 -26.32
C LEU A 139 -13.49 -10.58 -27.23
N ARG A 140 -13.43 -10.73 -28.57
CA ARG A 140 -14.11 -9.82 -29.50
C ARG A 140 -15.62 -9.80 -29.31
N THR A 141 -16.21 -10.92 -28.92
CA THR A 141 -17.64 -11.02 -28.65
C THR A 141 -18.02 -10.32 -27.35
N LEU A 142 -17.23 -10.51 -26.29
CA LEU A 142 -17.41 -9.81 -25.02
C LEU A 142 -17.26 -8.30 -25.17
N ALA A 143 -16.25 -7.82 -25.89
CA ALA A 143 -16.04 -6.39 -26.15
C ALA A 143 -17.24 -5.74 -26.85
N ARG A 144 -17.74 -6.35 -27.94
CA ARG A 144 -18.93 -5.87 -28.66
C ARG A 144 -20.19 -5.89 -27.80
N ASN A 145 -20.37 -6.94 -27.00
CA ASN A 145 -21.53 -7.03 -26.09
C ASN A 145 -21.46 -5.97 -24.99
N ALA A 146 -20.28 -5.74 -24.41
CA ALA A 146 -20.06 -4.71 -23.41
C ALA A 146 -20.31 -3.28 -23.97
N ALA A 147 -19.90 -3.00 -25.21
CA ALA A 147 -20.23 -1.75 -25.90
C ALA A 147 -21.74 -1.57 -26.10
N ARG A 148 -22.46 -2.64 -26.50
CA ARG A 148 -23.92 -2.63 -26.63
C ARG A 148 -24.63 -2.44 -25.29
N GLU A 149 -24.15 -3.09 -24.23
CA GLU A 149 -24.68 -2.92 -22.86
C GLU A 149 -24.53 -1.48 -22.39
N LEU A 150 -23.35 -0.88 -22.59
CA LEU A 150 -23.06 0.51 -22.24
C LEU A 150 -23.98 1.48 -23.00
N ALA A 151 -24.10 1.31 -24.32
CA ALA A 151 -24.96 2.16 -25.15
C ALA A 151 -26.45 2.02 -24.81
N ALA A 152 -26.88 0.84 -24.36
CA ALA A 152 -28.27 0.57 -23.99
C ALA A 152 -28.58 0.84 -22.50
N GLY A 153 -27.62 1.34 -21.71
CA GLY A 153 -27.79 1.56 -20.27
C GLY A 153 -28.09 0.29 -19.47
N ARG A 154 -27.67 -0.88 -19.99
CA ARG A 154 -27.94 -2.19 -19.40
C ARG A 154 -26.91 -2.55 -18.32
N PRO A 155 -27.23 -3.50 -17.42
CA PRO A 155 -26.26 -4.01 -16.47
C PRO A 155 -24.98 -4.50 -17.17
N PRO A 156 -23.78 -4.18 -16.67
CA PRO A 156 -22.50 -4.40 -17.37
C PRO A 156 -22.00 -5.84 -17.22
N LYS A 157 -22.80 -6.83 -17.61
CA LYS A 157 -22.48 -8.25 -17.47
C LYS A 157 -21.29 -8.63 -18.36
N ALA A 158 -21.35 -8.30 -19.64
CA ALA A 158 -20.27 -8.58 -20.59
C ALA A 158 -18.99 -7.82 -20.24
N ARG A 159 -19.09 -6.59 -19.72
CA ARG A 159 -17.92 -5.83 -19.24
C ARG A 159 -17.22 -6.51 -18.07
N ARG A 160 -17.99 -7.03 -17.10
CA ARG A 160 -17.44 -7.77 -15.94
C ARG A 160 -16.78 -9.08 -16.38
N GLU A 161 -17.37 -9.76 -17.35
CA GLU A 161 -16.81 -10.99 -17.92
C GLU A 161 -15.52 -10.71 -18.72
N LEU A 162 -15.52 -9.66 -19.54
CA LEU A 162 -14.34 -9.18 -20.25
C LEU A 162 -13.20 -8.85 -19.30
N PHE A 163 -13.47 -8.13 -18.21
CA PHE A 163 -12.48 -7.83 -17.17
C PHE A 163 -11.86 -9.11 -16.60
N ARG A 164 -12.67 -10.12 -16.25
CA ARG A 164 -12.16 -11.39 -15.71
C ARG A 164 -11.27 -12.11 -16.74
N CYS A 165 -11.72 -12.24 -17.99
CA CYS A 165 -10.92 -12.89 -19.03
C CYS A 165 -9.57 -12.20 -19.26
N LEU A 166 -9.55 -10.87 -19.32
CA LEU A 166 -8.32 -10.09 -19.51
C LEU A 166 -7.37 -10.22 -18.31
N ARG A 167 -7.91 -10.15 -17.09
CA ARG A 167 -7.14 -10.36 -15.86
C ARG A 167 -6.53 -11.75 -15.84
N ASP A 168 -7.34 -12.78 -16.07
CA ASP A 168 -6.92 -14.17 -15.95
C ASP A 168 -5.87 -14.53 -17.02
N ALA A 169 -5.99 -13.96 -18.23
CA ALA A 169 -5.00 -14.12 -19.29
C ALA A 169 -3.67 -13.40 -19.03
N ALA A 170 -3.72 -12.23 -18.39
CA ALA A 170 -2.53 -11.40 -18.18
C ALA A 170 -1.79 -11.68 -16.86
N PHE A 171 -2.52 -12.07 -15.83
CA PHE A 171 -2.00 -12.19 -14.46
C PHE A 171 -2.35 -13.55 -13.79
N GLY A 172 -3.03 -14.46 -14.49
CA GLY A 172 -3.55 -15.69 -13.91
C GLY A 172 -4.73 -15.46 -12.96
N ASN A 173 -5.21 -16.51 -12.29
CA ASN A 173 -6.29 -16.42 -11.29
C ASN A 173 -5.79 -15.87 -9.93
N GLU A 174 -4.83 -14.94 -9.96
CA GLU A 174 -4.38 -14.28 -8.73
C GLU A 174 -5.48 -13.34 -8.22
N PRO A 175 -5.92 -13.46 -6.96
CA PRO A 175 -6.89 -12.54 -6.40
C PRO A 175 -6.31 -11.13 -6.42
N LEU A 176 -6.99 -10.21 -7.11
CA LEU A 176 -6.75 -8.78 -6.96
C LEU A 176 -7.25 -8.42 -5.56
N SER A 177 -6.33 -8.51 -4.59
CA SER A 177 -6.53 -8.30 -3.14
C SER A 177 -7.84 -7.61 -2.79
N ASP A 178 -8.73 -8.34 -2.13
CA ASP A 178 -9.83 -7.74 -1.36
C ASP A 178 -9.22 -6.71 -0.38
N ALA A 179 -9.75 -5.49 -0.44
CA ALA A 179 -9.48 -4.42 0.50
C ALA A 179 -10.36 -4.57 1.75
#